data_AF-A0A929I725-F1
#
_entry.id   AF-A0A929I725-F1
#
_cell.length_a   1.000
_cell.length_b   1.000
_cell.length_c   1.000
_cell.angle_alpha   90.00
_cell.angle_beta   90.00
_cell.angle_gamma   90.00
#
_symmetry.space_group_name_H-M   'P 1'
#
loop_
_entity.id
_entity.type
_entity.pdbx_description
1 polymer ?
#
loop_
_entity_poly.entity_id
_entity_poly.type
_entity_poly.pdbx_seq_one_letter_code
_entity_poly.pdbx_strand_id
1 'polypeptide(L)' 'DREEMKIRLNPTNYNYMMEVDPGILRSFGDIRNVAFEEDEGIEPGGAIIETLFGEVDARLDKQLDEIRDGLKAKG' A
#
# COMPACT_ATOMS: atom_id res chain seq x y z
N ASP A 1 8.23 4.93 21.64
CA ASP A 1 8.66 4.37 20.35
C ASP A 1 7.97 5.06 19.21
N ARG A 2 8.70 5.39 18.16
CA ARG A 2 8.14 5.90 16.91
C ARG A 2 7.84 4.65 16.08
N GLU A 3 6.57 4.36 15.84
CA GLU A 3 6.19 3.26 14.95
C GLU A 3 6.70 3.62 13.54
N GLU A 4 7.76 2.93 13.11
CA GLU A 4 8.28 3.02 11.75
C GLU A 4 7.41 2.11 10.88
N MET A 5 6.66 2.74 9.97
CA MET A 5 5.90 2.03 8.95
C MET A 5 6.57 2.29 7.59
N LYS A 6 6.70 1.25 6.79
CA LYS A 6 7.23 1.35 5.43
C LYS A 6 6.15 0.93 4.44
N ILE A 7 5.96 1.72 3.39
CA ILE A 7 4.97 1.45 2.35
C ILE A 7 5.73 1.29 1.03
N ARG A 8 5.67 0.08 0.47
CA ARG A 8 6.23 -0.25 -0.85
C ARG A 8 5.15 -0.12 -1.92
N LEU A 9 5.48 0.53 -3.02
CA LEU A 9 4.55 0.86 -4.11
C LEU A 9 5.20 0.64 -5.47
N ASN A 10 4.37 0.46 -6.49
CA ASN A 10 4.85 0.53 -7.87
C ASN A 10 5.54 1.90 -8.14
N PRO A 11 6.66 1.94 -8.89
CA PRO A 11 7.35 3.20 -9.22
C PRO A 11 6.43 4.28 -9.84
N THR A 12 5.44 3.89 -10.64
CA THR A 12 4.50 4.83 -11.25
C THR A 12 3.61 5.51 -10.20
N ASN A 13 3.17 4.76 -9.19
CA ASN A 13 2.37 5.29 -8.08
C ASN A 13 3.23 6.13 -7.14
N TYR A 14 4.45 5.70 -6.86
CA TYR A 14 5.40 6.47 -6.05
C TYR A 14 5.66 7.85 -6.68
N ASN A 15 6.00 7.89 -7.97
CA ASN A 15 6.21 9.13 -8.71
C ASN A 15 4.95 10.02 -8.70
N TYR A 16 3.77 9.45 -8.88
CA TYR A 16 2.52 10.20 -8.77
C TYR A 16 2.34 10.85 -7.38
N MET A 17 2.61 10.11 -6.31
CA MET A 17 2.47 10.62 -4.94
C MET A 17 3.52 11.69 -4.59
N MET A 18 4.75 11.56 -5.10
CA MET A 18 5.83 12.50 -4.81
C MET A 18 5.78 13.75 -5.67
N GLU A 19 5.44 13.62 -6.96
CA GLU A 19 5.56 14.70 -7.93
C GLU A 19 4.22 15.37 -8.29
N VAL A 20 3.10 14.62 -8.24
CA VAL A 20 1.82 15.08 -8.80
C VAL A 20 0.86 15.57 -7.72
N ASP A 21 0.76 14.89 -6.58
CA ASP A 21 -0.06 15.35 -5.45
C ASP A 21 0.58 15.08 -4.08
N PRO A 22 1.50 15.96 -3.63
CA PRO A 22 2.07 15.90 -2.28
C PRO A 22 1.01 16.10 -1.17
N GLY A 23 -0.19 16.57 -1.52
CA GLY A 23 -1.32 16.70 -0.60
C GLY A 23 -1.87 15.35 -0.15
N ILE A 24 -1.69 14.30 -0.95
CA ILE A 24 -2.05 12.94 -0.57
C ILE A 24 -1.30 12.50 0.70
N LEU A 25 -0.03 12.92 0.85
CA LEU A 25 0.76 12.61 2.05
C LEU A 25 0.19 13.26 3.30
N ARG A 26 -0.45 14.43 3.16
CA ARG A 26 -1.12 15.14 4.26
C ARG A 26 -2.47 14.54 4.62
N SER A 27 -3.13 13.82 3.70
CA SER A 27 -4.42 13.17 3.98
C SER A 27 -4.28 11.94 4.87
N PHE A 28 -3.10 11.34 4.91
CA PHE A 28 -2.81 10.22 5.81
C PHE A 28 -2.75 10.62 7.30
N GLY A 29 -2.79 11.91 7.64
CA GLY A 29 -2.89 12.40 9.01
C GLY A 29 -1.55 12.47 9.75
N ASP A 30 -1.56 12.14 11.05
CA ASP A 30 -0.42 12.30 11.98
C ASP A 30 0.67 11.21 11.81
N ILE A 31 0.83 10.68 10.59
CA ILE A 31 1.83 9.67 10.26
C ILE A 31 3.21 10.33 10.28
N ARG A 32 3.80 10.45 11.46
CA ARG A 32 5.08 11.14 11.65
C ARG A 32 6.30 10.31 11.26
N ASN A 33 6.14 9.02 10.89
CA ASN A 33 7.25 8.13 10.53
C ASN A 33 6.85 7.05 9.50
N VAL A 34 6.32 7.45 8.35
CA VAL A 34 6.21 6.54 7.19
C VAL A 34 7.31 6.79 6.19
N ALA A 35 8.00 5.71 5.79
CA ALA A 35 8.89 5.68 4.65
C ALA A 35 8.16 5.10 3.44
N PHE A 36 8.31 5.72 2.28
CA PHE A 36 7.81 5.19 1.01
C PHE A 36 8.99 4.66 0.19
N GLU A 37 8.83 3.49 -0.40
CA GLU A 37 9.85 2.87 -1.26
C GLU A 37 9.21 2.35 -2.55
N GLU A 38 10.00 2.39 -3.64
CA GLU A 38 9.62 1.82 -4.93
C GLU A 38 9.87 0.31 -4.94
N ASP A 39 8.95 -0.45 -5.52
CA ASP A 39 9.05 -1.90 -5.69
C ASP A 39 8.45 -2.30 -7.05
N GLU A 40 9.30 -2.72 -7.98
CA GLU A 40 8.90 -3.16 -9.32
C GLU A 40 8.09 -4.46 -9.32
N GLY A 41 8.13 -5.23 -8.22
CA GLY A 41 7.33 -6.43 -8.04
C GLY A 41 5.88 -6.17 -7.62
N ILE A 42 5.51 -4.91 -7.40
CA ILE A 42 4.15 -4.50 -7.05
C ILE A 42 3.47 -3.93 -8.30
N GLU A 43 2.34 -4.50 -8.67
CA GLU A 43 1.51 -4.00 -9.78
C GLU A 43 0.92 -2.62 -9.45
N PRO A 44 0.72 -1.75 -10.47
CA PRO A 44 0.12 -0.43 -10.28
C PRO A 44 -1.21 -0.49 -9.51
N GLY A 45 -1.33 0.33 -8.47
CA GLY A 45 -2.49 0.38 -7.58
C GLY A 45 -2.44 -0.62 -6.40
N GLY A 46 -1.43 -1.49 -6.33
CA GLY A 46 -1.12 -2.30 -5.16
C GLY A 46 -0.14 -1.60 -4.20
N ALA A 47 -0.10 -2.08 -2.95
CA ALA A 47 0.88 -1.67 -1.95
C ALA A 47 1.25 -2.83 -1.02
N ILE A 48 2.44 -2.78 -0.43
CA ILE A 48 2.82 -3.62 0.71
C ILE A 48 3.18 -2.71 1.87
N ILE A 49 2.62 -2.96 3.05
CA ILE A 49 2.85 -2.14 4.24
C ILE A 49 3.58 -2.98 5.27
N GLU A 50 4.79 -2.58 5.62
CA GLU A 50 5.60 -3.21 6.65
C GLU A 50 5.53 -2.38 7.93
N THR A 51 5.24 -3.04 9.03
CA THR A 51 5.19 -2.46 10.37
C THR A 51 6.03 -3.30 11.32
N LEU A 52 6.31 -2.78 12.51
CA LEU A 52 6.98 -3.55 13.57
C LEU A 52 6.19 -4.81 14.00
N PHE A 53 4.90 -4.88 13.68
CA PHE A 53 4.02 -5.99 14.02
C PHE A 53 3.86 -7.01 12.88
N GLY A 54 4.44 -6.74 11.70
CA GLY A 54 4.36 -7.61 10.53
C GLY A 54 4.06 -6.88 9.22
N GLU A 55 3.85 -7.68 8.17
CA GLU A 55 3.56 -7.20 6.81
C GLU A 55 2.05 -7.32 6.50
N VAL A 56 1.50 -6.26 5.92
CA VAL A 56 0.14 -6.23 5.37
C VAL A 56 0.25 -6.18 3.85
N ASP A 57 -0.28 -7.22 3.21
CA ASP A 57 -0.35 -7.34 1.74
C ASP A 57 -1.62 -6.66 1.23
N ALA A 58 -1.47 -5.48 0.65
CA ALA A 58 -2.57 -4.69 0.07
C ALA A 58 -2.52 -4.69 -1.47
N ARG A 59 -1.92 -5.72 -2.09
CA ARG A 59 -1.92 -5.86 -3.56
C ARG A 59 -3.33 -6.12 -4.09
N LEU A 60 -3.65 -5.52 -5.23
CA LEU A 60 -4.97 -5.61 -5.87
C LEU A 60 -5.38 -7.07 -6.18
N ASP A 61 -4.44 -7.90 -6.61
CA ASP A 61 -4.72 -9.30 -6.98
C ASP A 61 -5.26 -10.10 -5.79
N LYS A 62 -4.70 -9.86 -4.60
CA LYS A 62 -5.14 -10.49 -3.34
C LYS A 62 -6.56 -10.09 -2.98
N GLN A 63 -6.88 -8.79 -3.11
CA GLN A 63 -8.21 -8.27 -2.85
C GLN A 63 -9.25 -8.86 -3.83
N LEU A 64 -8.89 -9.01 -5.11
CA LEU A 64 -9.76 -9.63 -6.12
C LEU A 64 -9.98 -11.12 -5.87
N ASP A 65 -8.95 -11.84 -5.44
CA ASP A 65 -9.05 -13.25 -5.06
C ASP A 65 -10.03 -13.44 -3.88
N GLU A 66 -9.94 -12.61 -2.84
CA GLU A 66 -10.87 -12.65 -1.70
C GLU A 66 -12.33 -12.39 -2.11
N ILE A 67 -12.56 -11.39 -2.97
CA ILE A 67 -13.89 -11.12 -3.53
C ILE A 67 -14.41 -12.33 -4.30
N ARG A 68 -13.57 -12.93 -5.15
CA ARG A 68 -13.93 -14.11 -5.94
C ARG A 68 -14.30 -15.30 -5.05
N ASP A 69 -13.52 -15.55 -4.01
CA ASP A 69 -13.76 -16.66 -3.10
C ASP A 69 -15.03 -16.44 -2.27
N GLY A 70 -15.29 -15.21 -1.84
CA GLY A 70 -16.54 -14.82 -1.19
C GLY A 70 -17.78 -15.01 -2.09
N LEU A 71 -17.66 -14.77 -3.40
CA LEU A 71 -18.73 -15.04 -4.36
C LEU A 71 -18.96 -16.55 -4.59
N LYS A 72 -17.89 -17.36 -4.62
CA LYS A 72 -18.00 -18.82 -4.76
C LYS A 72 -18.61 -19.49 -3.54
N ALA A 73 -18.34 -18.99 -2.33
CA ALA A 73 -18.86 -19.57 -1.09
C ALA A 73 -20.38 -19.39 -0.90
N LYS A 74 -21.05 -18.60 -1.77
CA LYS A 74 -22.49 -18.33 -1.72
C LYS A 74 -23.31 -19.05 -2.80
N GLY A 75 -22.69 -19.89 -3.63
CA GLY A 75 -23.36 -20.75 -4.62
C GLY A 75 -23.43 -22.20 -4.18
#